data_AF-A0A0F8CJ18-F1
#
_entry.id   AF-A0A0F8CJ18-F1
#
_cell.length_a   1.000
_cell.length_b   1.000
_cell.length_c   1.000
_cell.angle_alpha   90.00
_cell.angle_beta   90.00
_cell.angle_gamma   90.00
#
_symmetry.space_group_name_H-M   'P 1'
#
loop_
_entity.id
_entity.type
_entity.pdbx_description
1 polymer ?
#
loop_
_entity_poly.entity_id
_entity_poly.type
_entity_poly.pdbx_seq_one_letter_code
_entity_poly.pdbx_strand_id
1 'polypeptide(L)'
;MKENWEKRKDHSIITAFLVFFLLTVVFGLIVSMQIHLGKFTFPFYLVVTGMFLFATSLETDSRIGEWIASFSWTLNMFGLLLFYQYVTGNWESWVYTWPLIFPAGPGLGQLSYGAVKARREPFERGKVLIRMGLGLFVLTLIVFKLFFQ
;
A
#
# COMPACT_ATOMS: atom_id res chain seq x y z
N MET A 1 14.11 -26.93 17.72
CA MET A 1 14.49 -25.76 16.88
C MET A 1 13.35 -25.25 15.98
N LYS A 2 12.41 -26.09 15.51
CA LYS A 2 11.24 -25.65 14.70
C LYS A 2 10.15 -24.90 15.50
N GLU A 3 9.96 -25.24 16.77
CA GLU A 3 8.93 -24.68 17.67
C GLU A 3 9.06 -23.17 17.93
N ASN A 4 10.30 -22.66 18.04
CA ASN A 4 10.55 -21.22 18.24
C ASN A 4 10.25 -20.38 17.00
N TRP A 5 10.20 -20.98 15.80
CA TRP A 5 9.99 -20.29 14.53
C TRP A 5 8.51 -20.00 14.26
N GLU A 6 7.63 -20.95 14.56
CA GLU A 6 6.17 -20.76 14.49
C GLU A 6 5.71 -19.70 15.49
N LYS A 7 6.17 -19.82 16.74
CA LYS A 7 5.80 -18.89 17.83
C LYS A 7 6.15 -17.43 17.53
N ARG A 8 7.30 -17.16 16.88
CA ARG A 8 7.67 -15.79 16.44
C ARG A 8 6.82 -15.27 15.30
N LYS A 9 6.41 -16.14 14.38
CA LYS A 9 5.59 -15.76 13.22
C LYS A 9 4.20 -15.32 13.67
N ASP A 10 3.63 -16.04 14.64
CA ASP A 10 2.32 -15.72 15.22
C ASP A 10 2.34 -14.38 15.94
N HIS A 11 3.35 -14.11 16.77
CA HIS A 11 3.47 -12.82 17.46
C HIS A 11 3.60 -11.64 16.49
N SER A 12 4.28 -11.82 15.34
CA SER A 12 4.41 -10.80 14.29
C SER A 12 3.09 -10.54 13.54
N ILE A 13 2.30 -11.59 13.30
CA ILE A 13 1.00 -11.48 12.63
C ILE A 13 0.00 -10.83 13.57
N ILE A 14 -0.01 -11.22 14.85
CA ILE A 14 -0.88 -10.65 15.88
C ILE A 14 -0.55 -9.17 16.11
N THR A 15 0.74 -8.79 16.13
CA THR A 15 1.12 -7.37 16.24
C THR A 15 0.73 -6.58 15.00
N ALA A 16 0.95 -7.11 13.79
CA ALA A 16 0.50 -6.45 12.56
C ALA A 16 -1.04 -6.27 12.53
N PHE A 17 -1.78 -7.29 12.95
CA PHE A 17 -3.23 -7.25 13.07
C PHE A 17 -3.70 -6.23 14.11
N LEU A 18 -3.06 -6.18 15.28
CA LEU A 18 -3.36 -5.19 16.33
C LEU A 18 -3.11 -3.76 15.86
N VAL A 19 -1.99 -3.50 15.19
CA VAL A 19 -1.66 -2.18 14.63
C VAL A 19 -2.68 -1.78 13.57
N PHE A 20 -3.07 -2.73 12.72
CA PHE A 20 -4.08 -2.52 11.68
C PHE A 20 -5.47 -2.24 12.27
N PHE A 21 -5.88 -3.02 13.28
CA PHE A 21 -7.14 -2.83 13.98
C PHE A 21 -7.16 -1.49 14.69
N LEU A 22 -6.06 -1.11 15.35
CA LEU A 22 -5.91 0.20 15.98
C LEU A 22 -6.03 1.33 14.95
N LEU A 23 -5.32 1.25 13.82
CA LEU A 23 -5.40 2.24 12.73
C LEU A 23 -6.83 2.37 12.19
N THR A 24 -7.53 1.24 12.03
CA THR A 24 -8.91 1.20 11.55
C THR A 24 -9.89 1.82 12.55
N VAL A 25 -9.74 1.51 13.84
CA VAL A 25 -10.57 2.07 14.91
C VAL A 25 -10.33 3.56 15.09
N VAL A 26 -9.07 4.00 15.10
CA VAL A 26 -8.71 5.43 15.17
C VAL A 26 -9.28 6.17 13.96
N PHE A 27 -9.16 5.59 12.77
CA PHE A 27 -9.74 6.17 11.56
C PHE A 27 -11.27 6.26 11.63
N GLY A 28 -11.94 5.19 12.05
CA GLY A 28 -13.39 5.16 12.23
C GLY A 28 -13.87 6.18 13.26
N LEU A 29 -13.12 6.40 14.35
CA LEU A 29 -13.41 7.43 15.33
C LEU A 29 -13.26 8.84 14.76
N ILE A 30 -12.20 9.11 13.99
CA ILE A 30 -11.99 10.41 13.32
C ILE A 30 -13.15 10.73 12.37
N VAL A 31 -13.62 9.73 11.61
CA VAL A 31 -14.78 9.87 10.71
C VAL A 31 -16.08 10.03 11.50
N SER A 32 -16.29 9.24 12.56
CA SER A 32 -17.50 9.26 13.38
C SER A 32 -17.68 10.55 14.18
N MET A 33 -16.60 11.23 14.54
CA MET A 33 -16.66 12.50 15.27
C MET A 33 -16.98 13.72 14.38
N GLN A 34 -17.32 13.50 13.10
CA GLN A 34 -17.55 14.58 12.11
C GLN A 34 -16.44 15.63 12.10
N ILE A 35 -15.19 15.20 12.32
CA ILE A 35 -14.03 16.07 12.10
C ILE A 35 -14.01 16.33 10.60
N HIS A 36 -14.28 17.58 10.19
CA HIS A 36 -14.16 17.99 8.80
C HIS A 36 -12.70 17.93 8.37
N LEU A 37 -12.23 16.75 7.97
CA LEU A 37 -10.93 16.53 7.32
C LEU A 37 -10.82 17.30 6.00
N GLY A 38 -11.94 17.87 5.52
CA GLY A 38 -12.01 18.71 4.34
C GLY A 38 -11.46 17.97 3.13
N LYS A 39 -10.38 18.52 2.57
CA LYS A 39 -9.68 17.99 1.40
C LYS A 39 -9.01 16.63 1.62
N PHE A 40 -8.77 16.22 2.87
CA PHE A 40 -8.09 14.96 3.19
C PHE A 40 -9.02 13.75 3.26
N THR A 41 -10.34 13.96 3.32
CA THR A 41 -11.35 12.89 3.47
C THR A 41 -11.19 11.79 2.40
N PHE A 42 -10.99 12.20 1.14
CA PHE A 42 -10.86 11.27 0.02
C PHE A 42 -9.56 10.44 0.04
N PRO A 43 -8.36 11.04 0.20
CA PRO A 43 -7.11 10.29 0.41
C PRO A 43 -7.21 9.24 1.50
N PHE A 44 -7.79 9.61 2.64
CA PHE A 44 -7.93 8.74 3.79
C PHE A 44 -8.89 7.57 3.52
N TYR A 45 -10.02 7.83 2.87
CA TYR A 45 -10.98 6.78 2.50
C TYR A 45 -10.33 5.71 1.61
N LEU A 46 -9.48 6.11 0.67
CA LEU A 46 -8.74 5.21 -0.21
C LEU A 46 -7.74 4.34 0.55
N VAL A 47 -6.95 4.94 1.46
CA VAL A 47 -5.99 4.20 2.28
C VAL A 47 -6.72 3.18 3.14
N VAL A 48 -7.78 3.58 3.84
CA VAL A 48 -8.51 2.68 4.73
C VAL A 48 -9.22 1.56 3.96
N THR A 49 -9.84 1.87 2.83
CA THR A 49 -10.45 0.85 1.97
C THR A 49 -9.41 -0.11 1.41
N GLY A 50 -8.27 0.42 0.96
CA GLY A 50 -7.16 -0.41 0.47
C GLY A 50 -6.60 -1.29 1.58
N MET A 51 -6.40 -0.75 2.77
CA MET A 51 -5.99 -1.49 3.96
C MET A 51 -7.00 -2.62 4.27
N PHE A 52 -8.29 -2.32 4.29
CA PHE A 52 -9.35 -3.30 4.54
C PHE A 52 -9.33 -4.43 3.50
N LEU A 53 -9.25 -4.10 2.22
CA LEU A 53 -9.13 -5.11 1.16
C LEU A 53 -7.83 -5.93 1.26
N PHE A 54 -6.73 -5.32 1.72
CA PHE A 54 -5.52 -6.08 1.95
C PHE A 54 -5.71 -7.08 3.10
N ALA A 55 -6.40 -6.72 4.17
CA ALA A 55 -6.72 -7.66 5.25
C ALA A 55 -7.56 -8.85 4.75
N THR A 56 -8.61 -8.61 3.97
CA THR A 56 -9.43 -9.69 3.39
C THR A 56 -8.64 -10.57 2.41
N SER A 57 -7.65 -9.98 1.72
CA SER A 57 -6.73 -10.74 0.87
C SER A 57 -5.96 -11.80 1.65
N LEU A 58 -5.58 -11.52 2.91
CA LEU A 58 -4.83 -12.44 3.76
C LEU A 58 -5.68 -13.61 4.28
N GLU A 59 -7.00 -13.48 4.28
CA GLU A 59 -7.91 -14.59 4.63
C GLU A 59 -8.11 -15.53 3.43
N THR A 60 -7.84 -15.06 2.22
CA THR A 60 -8.09 -15.80 0.98
C THR A 60 -6.83 -16.53 0.49
N ASP A 61 -6.76 -17.86 0.61
CA ASP A 61 -5.60 -18.67 0.20
C ASP A 61 -5.48 -18.98 -1.31
N SER A 62 -6.13 -18.19 -2.17
CA SER A 62 -6.19 -18.45 -3.61
C SER A 62 -5.43 -17.39 -4.43
N ARG A 63 -5.39 -17.59 -5.75
CA ARG A 63 -4.88 -16.59 -6.71
C ARG A 63 -5.66 -15.28 -6.64
N ILE A 64 -6.94 -15.35 -6.23
CA ILE A 64 -7.78 -14.17 -6.00
C ILE A 64 -7.27 -13.35 -4.83
N GLY A 65 -6.80 -13.98 -3.74
CA GLY A 65 -6.18 -13.26 -2.61
C GLY A 65 -4.98 -12.43 -3.05
N GLU A 66 -4.10 -12.98 -3.88
CA GLU A 66 -2.96 -12.23 -4.42
C GLU A 66 -3.37 -11.05 -5.31
N TRP A 67 -4.41 -11.22 -6.13
CA TRP A 67 -4.97 -10.14 -6.95
C TRP A 67 -5.60 -9.03 -6.10
N ILE A 68 -6.39 -9.40 -5.10
CA ILE A 68 -6.97 -8.46 -4.13
C ILE A 68 -5.84 -7.72 -3.42
N ALA A 69 -4.79 -8.41 -2.96
CA ALA A 69 -3.64 -7.79 -2.30
C ALA A 69 -2.95 -6.75 -3.20
N SER A 70 -2.75 -7.10 -4.47
CA SER A 70 -2.16 -6.20 -5.48
C SER A 70 -3.01 -4.94 -5.66
N PHE A 71 -4.32 -5.11 -5.86
CA PHE A 71 -5.26 -4.01 -6.05
C PHE A 71 -5.38 -3.12 -4.81
N SER A 72 -5.39 -3.73 -3.64
CA SER A 72 -5.42 -3.07 -2.33
C SER A 72 -4.26 -2.10 -2.14
N TRP A 73 -3.05 -2.51 -2.50
CA TRP A 73 -1.87 -1.66 -2.39
C TRP A 73 -1.83 -0.56 -3.46
N THR A 74 -2.42 -0.77 -4.63
CA THR A 74 -2.64 0.30 -5.61
C THR A 74 -3.52 1.41 -5.03
N LEU A 75 -4.63 1.05 -4.36
CA LEU A 75 -5.52 2.02 -3.70
C LEU A 75 -4.80 2.78 -2.58
N ASN A 76 -4.02 2.07 -1.76
CA ASN A 76 -3.19 2.70 -0.74
C ASN A 76 -2.19 3.70 -1.33
N MET A 77 -1.49 3.32 -2.40
CA MET A 77 -0.54 4.23 -3.07
C MET A 77 -1.23 5.46 -3.63
N PHE A 78 -2.41 5.29 -4.23
CA PHE A 78 -3.22 6.41 -4.73
C PHE A 78 -3.63 7.36 -3.59
N GLY A 79 -4.12 6.81 -2.47
CA GLY A 79 -4.51 7.58 -1.30
C GLY A 79 -3.33 8.32 -0.66
N LEU A 80 -2.18 7.66 -0.49
CA LEU A 80 -0.97 8.27 0.06
C LEU A 80 -0.42 9.38 -0.84
N LEU A 81 -0.44 9.18 -2.15
CA LEU A 81 0.00 10.18 -3.12
C LEU A 81 -0.91 11.41 -3.10
N LEU A 82 -2.23 11.20 -3.11
CA LEU A 82 -3.18 12.30 -3.01
C LEU A 82 -3.01 13.06 -1.69
N PHE A 83 -2.81 12.35 -0.58
CA PHE A 83 -2.53 12.98 0.70
C PHE A 83 -1.30 13.89 0.61
N TYR A 84 -0.19 13.39 0.05
CA TYR A 84 1.01 14.18 -0.21
C TYR A 84 0.74 15.42 -1.07
N GLN A 85 -0.05 15.28 -2.14
CA GLN A 85 -0.40 16.39 -3.03
C GLN A 85 -1.28 17.45 -2.34
N TYR A 86 -2.23 17.04 -1.51
CA TYR A 86 -3.06 17.99 -0.76
C TYR A 86 -2.25 18.76 0.29
N VAL A 87 -1.23 18.15 0.90
CA VAL A 87 -0.34 18.82 1.86
C VAL A 87 0.63 19.77 1.16
N THR A 88 1.23 19.36 0.04
CA THR A 88 2.30 20.12 -0.63
C THR A 88 1.79 21.07 -1.71
N GLY A 89 0.54 20.92 -2.16
CA GLY A 89 0.00 21.62 -3.32
C GLY A 89 0.63 21.19 -4.66
N ASN A 90 1.49 20.17 -4.67
CA ASN A 90 2.27 19.75 -5.84
C ASN A 90 1.43 18.88 -6.80
N TRP A 91 0.45 19.50 -7.46
CA TRP A 91 -0.39 18.82 -8.44
C TRP A 91 0.38 18.38 -9.70
N GLU A 92 1.48 19.04 -10.02
CA GLU A 92 2.36 18.68 -11.15
C GLU A 92 2.99 17.30 -10.98
N SER A 93 3.08 16.80 -9.74
CA SER A 93 3.61 15.48 -9.46
C SER A 93 2.88 14.34 -10.18
N TRP A 94 1.64 14.54 -10.62
CA TRP A 94 0.92 13.61 -11.49
C TRP A 94 1.68 13.21 -12.76
N VAL A 95 2.61 14.04 -13.24
CA VAL A 95 3.37 13.73 -14.46
C VAL A 95 4.35 12.57 -14.25
N TYR A 96 4.91 12.43 -13.04
CA TYR A 96 5.99 11.47 -12.77
C TYR A 96 5.68 10.43 -11.69
N THR A 97 4.58 10.53 -10.96
CA THR A 97 4.29 9.63 -9.83
C THR A 97 3.52 8.35 -10.21
N TRP A 98 2.98 8.25 -11.43
CA TRP A 98 2.29 7.05 -11.91
C TRP A 98 3.03 5.72 -11.68
N PRO A 99 4.36 5.64 -11.86
CA PRO A 99 5.12 4.42 -11.58
C PRO A 99 5.03 3.92 -10.14
N LEU A 100 4.75 4.81 -9.19
CA LEU A 100 4.50 4.46 -7.78
C LEU A 100 3.14 3.77 -7.59
N ILE A 101 2.13 4.21 -8.34
CA ILE A 101 0.80 3.58 -8.35
C ILE A 101 0.87 2.25 -9.10
N PHE A 102 1.43 2.26 -10.30
CA PHE A 102 1.66 1.07 -11.12
C PHE A 102 2.99 1.22 -11.87
N PRO A 103 3.96 0.30 -11.73
CA PRO A 103 3.82 -1.04 -11.15
C PRO A 103 4.13 -1.18 -9.64
N ALA A 104 4.63 -0.15 -8.94
CA ALA A 104 5.12 -0.34 -7.58
C ALA A 104 4.02 -0.71 -6.56
N GLY A 105 2.83 -0.12 -6.65
CA GLY A 105 1.67 -0.43 -5.81
C GLY A 105 1.30 -1.92 -5.81
N PRO A 106 0.94 -2.52 -6.97
CA PRO A 106 0.70 -3.96 -7.08
C PRO A 106 1.88 -4.79 -6.58
N GLY A 107 3.11 -4.34 -6.86
CA GLY A 107 4.33 -5.00 -6.40
C GLY A 107 4.43 -5.11 -4.88
N LEU A 108 4.06 -4.05 -4.15
CA LEU A 108 3.96 -4.07 -2.69
C LEU A 108 2.89 -5.05 -2.21
N GLY A 109 1.74 -5.08 -2.87
CA GLY A 109 0.70 -6.06 -2.54
C GLY A 109 1.15 -7.50 -2.67
N GLN A 110 1.84 -7.83 -3.77
CA GLN A 110 2.37 -9.18 -4.00
C GLN A 110 3.51 -9.51 -3.04
N LEU A 111 4.40 -8.55 -2.77
CA LEU A 111 5.50 -8.71 -1.83
C LEU A 111 4.98 -8.98 -0.41
N SER A 112 4.05 -8.17 0.08
CA SER A 112 3.45 -8.31 1.41
C SER A 112 2.63 -9.60 1.52
N TYR A 113 1.80 -9.92 0.51
CA TYR A 113 1.02 -11.16 0.49
C TYR A 113 1.93 -12.39 0.47
N GLY A 114 2.94 -12.40 -0.39
CA GLY A 114 3.93 -13.48 -0.48
C GLY A 114 4.73 -13.67 0.80
N ALA A 115 5.10 -12.58 1.48
CA ALA A 115 5.79 -12.63 2.77
C ALA A 115 4.91 -13.24 3.87
N VAL A 116 3.65 -12.81 4.00
CA VAL A 116 2.73 -13.32 5.03
C VAL A 116 2.36 -14.79 4.77
N LYS A 117 1.99 -15.12 3.52
CA LYS A 117 1.59 -16.47 3.11
C LYS A 117 2.77 -17.41 2.84
N ALA A 118 4.01 -16.96 3.04
CA ALA A 118 5.24 -17.70 2.71
C ALA A 118 5.27 -18.25 1.27
N ARG A 119 4.70 -17.51 0.31
CA ARG A 119 4.70 -17.86 -1.11
C ARG A 119 5.81 -17.13 -1.83
N ARG A 120 6.76 -17.90 -2.35
CA ARG A 120 7.97 -17.37 -3.01
C ARG A 120 7.69 -16.67 -4.33
N GLU A 121 6.75 -17.18 -5.13
CA GLU A 121 6.45 -16.63 -6.45
C GLU A 121 5.86 -15.19 -6.38
N PRO A 122 4.78 -14.91 -5.62
CA PRO A 122 4.28 -13.55 -5.40
C PRO A 122 5.35 -12.61 -4.83
N PHE A 123 6.15 -13.11 -3.89
CA PHE A 123 7.19 -12.32 -3.23
C PHE A 123 8.27 -11.84 -4.21
N GLU A 124 8.81 -12.74 -5.02
CA GLU A 124 9.83 -12.41 -6.02
C GLU A 124 9.26 -11.51 -7.13
N ARG A 125 8.04 -11.79 -7.59
CA ARG A 125 7.37 -10.95 -8.58
C ARG A 125 7.12 -9.53 -8.06
N GLY A 126 6.67 -9.42 -6.80
CA GLY A 126 6.48 -8.15 -6.12
C GLY A 126 7.75 -7.31 -6.05
N LYS A 127 8.89 -7.92 -5.70
CA LYS A 127 10.20 -7.23 -5.71
C LYS A 127 10.57 -6.68 -7.08
N VAL A 128 10.35 -7.46 -8.15
CA VAL A 128 10.64 -7.02 -9.52
C VAL A 128 9.76 -5.83 -9.89
N LEU A 129 8.46 -5.90 -9.61
CA LEU A 129 7.53 -4.80 -9.88
C LEU A 129 7.89 -3.52 -9.11
N ILE A 130 8.25 -3.63 -7.83
CA ILE A 130 8.71 -2.49 -7.03
C ILE A 130 9.97 -1.87 -7.62
N ARG A 131 10.98 -2.69 -7.98
CA ARG A 131 12.21 -2.20 -8.60
C ARG A 131 11.94 -1.48 -9.92
N MET A 132 11.08 -2.07 -10.77
CA MET A 132 10.67 -1.45 -12.03
C MET A 132 9.96 -0.12 -11.78
N GLY A 133 8.99 -0.10 -10.85
CA GLY A 133 8.21 1.11 -10.56
C GLY A 133 9.06 2.22 -9.97
N LEU A 134 9.99 1.91 -9.06
CA LEU A 134 10.93 2.89 -8.54
C LEU A 134 11.91 3.37 -9.62
N GLY A 135 12.41 2.49 -10.49
CA GLY A 135 13.27 2.87 -11.60
C GLY A 135 12.57 3.81 -12.58
N LEU A 136 11.33 3.50 -12.96
CA LEU A 136 10.48 4.33 -13.81
C LEU A 136 10.13 5.66 -13.13
N PHE A 137 9.84 5.65 -11.83
CA PHE A 137 9.59 6.87 -11.06
C PHE A 137 10.80 7.81 -11.10
N VAL A 138 12.00 7.30 -10.82
CA VAL A 138 13.23 8.11 -10.86
C VAL A 138 13.49 8.64 -12.27
N LEU A 139 13.34 7.80 -13.31
CA LEU A 139 13.52 8.21 -14.69
C LEU A 139 12.56 9.35 -15.08
N THR A 140 11.27 9.18 -14.80
CA THR A 140 10.25 10.19 -15.13
C THR A 140 10.41 11.47 -14.31
N LEU A 141 10.81 11.36 -13.04
CA LEU A 141 11.14 12.50 -12.19
C LEU A 141 12.33 13.30 -12.73
N ILE A 142 13.40 12.63 -13.17
CA ILE A 142 14.56 13.27 -13.79
C ILE A 142 14.15 13.99 -15.07
N VAL A 143 13.42 13.32 -15.96
CA VAL A 143 12.90 13.92 -17.19
C VAL A 143 12.06 15.15 -16.87
N PHE A 144 11.11 15.05 -15.94
CA PHE A 144 10.27 16.17 -15.54
C PHE A 144 11.12 17.37 -15.07
N LYS A 145 12.10 17.14 -14.19
CA LYS A 145 13.00 18.21 -13.73
C LYS A 145 13.85 18.81 -14.85
N LEU A 146 14.20 18.08 -15.89
CA LEU A 146 14.98 18.63 -17.00
C LEU A 146 14.16 19.56 -17.91
N PHE A 147 12.86 19.31 -18.04
CA PHE A 147 11.98 20.07 -18.96
C PHE A 147 11.19 21.19 -18.28
N PHE A 148 10.90 21.07 -16.98
CA PHE A 148 9.98 21.95 -16.26
C PHE A 148 10.64 22.73 -15.10
N GLN A 149 11.98 22.77 -15.06
CA GLN A 149 12.74 23.57 -14.10
C GLN A 149 13.26 24.86 -14.73
#